data_AF-A0A2V6NR58-F1
#
_entry.id   AF-A0A2V6NR58-F1
#
_cell.length_a   1.000
_cell.length_b   1.000
_cell.length_c   1.000
_cell.angle_alpha   90.00
_cell.angle_beta   90.00
_cell.angle_gamma   90.00
#
_symmetry.space_group_name_H-M   'P 1'
#
loop_
_entity.id
_entity.type
_entity.pdbx_description
1 polymer ?
#
loop_
_entity_poly.entity_id
_entity_poly.type
_entity_poly.pdbx_seq_one_letter_code
_entity_poly.pdbx_strand_id
1 'polypeptide(L)' 'MNFKRFFSLIGIASVISAASAIGADQIIALKAARLFDGKSRALIQNGVVLVQGDKIVDAGANVAVPPDAQVIDLGDATLS' A
#
# COMPACT_ATOMS: atom_id res chain seq x y z
N MET A 1 1.56 68.83 5.88
CA MET A 1 2.98 68.83 5.46
C MET A 1 3.57 67.45 5.75
N ASN A 2 3.81 66.67 4.69
CA ASN A 2 4.82 65.61 4.49
C ASN A 2 4.90 64.43 5.50
N PHE A 3 4.59 63.21 5.04
CA PHE A 3 5.54 62.19 4.54
C PHE A 3 6.14 61.41 5.71
N LYS A 4 5.81 60.12 5.91
CA LYS A 4 6.53 58.99 5.28
C LYS A 4 5.74 57.69 5.44
N ARG A 5 5.74 56.89 4.38
CA ARG A 5 5.24 55.52 4.28
C ARG A 5 6.09 54.60 5.16
N PHE A 6 5.48 53.80 6.03
CA PHE A 6 6.14 52.69 6.71
C PHE A 6 5.50 51.38 6.24
N PHE A 7 6.04 50.84 5.16
CA PHE A 7 5.82 49.45 4.76
C PHE A 7 6.65 48.58 5.71
N SER A 8 6.01 47.95 6.68
CA SER A 8 6.64 46.88 7.46
C SER A 8 6.14 45.55 6.93
N LEU A 9 7.04 44.81 6.31
CA LEU A 9 6.84 43.47 5.74
C LEU A 9 6.53 42.48 6.87
N ILE A 10 5.29 41.99 6.92
CA ILE A 10 4.93 40.78 7.66
C ILE A 10 5.47 39.60 6.87
N GLY A 11 6.66 39.12 7.24
CA GLY A 11 7.22 37.87 6.75
C GLY A 11 6.48 36.69 7.37
N ILE A 12 5.46 36.17 6.69
CA ILE A 12 4.79 34.93 7.07
C ILE A 12 5.73 33.78 6.70
N ALA A 13 6.50 33.27 7.67
CA ALA A 13 7.19 32.01 7.54
C ALA A 13 6.15 30.88 7.65
N SER A 14 5.60 30.45 6.51
CA SER A 14 4.77 29.25 6.45
C SER A 14 5.68 28.04 6.53
N VAL A 15 5.72 27.40 7.71
CA VAL A 15 6.31 26.07 7.88
C VAL A 15 5.34 25.10 7.24
N ILE A 16 5.65 24.66 6.02
CA ILE A 16 4.95 23.55 5.37
C ILE A 16 5.38 22.29 6.11
N SER A 17 4.57 21.89 7.09
CA SER A 17 4.68 20.57 7.72
C SER A 17 4.32 19.53 6.66
N ALA A 18 5.33 18.84 6.12
CA ALA A 18 5.12 17.63 5.33
C ALA A 18 4.64 16.54 6.29
N ALA A 19 3.33 16.45 6.48
CA ALA A 19 2.74 15.28 7.09
C ALA A 19 3.03 14.11 6.15
N SER A 20 4.01 13.28 6.52
CA SER A 20 4.17 11.95 5.94
C SER A 20 2.84 11.25 6.15
N ALA A 21 2.03 11.15 5.11
CA ALA A 21 0.87 10.28 5.12
C ALA A 21 1.45 8.88 5.26
N ILE A 22 1.41 8.34 6.48
CA ILE A 22 1.45 6.90 6.68
C ILE A 22 0.15 6.46 6.01
N GLY A 23 0.21 6.23 4.70
CA GLY A 23 -0.93 5.75 3.94
C GLY A 23 -1.43 4.52 4.67
N ALA A 24 -2.73 4.47 4.95
CA ALA A 24 -3.34 3.25 5.43
C ALA A 24 -2.82 2.12 4.55
N ASP A 25 -2.18 1.10 5.14
CA ASP A 25 -1.48 0.08 4.37
C ASP A 25 -2.48 -0.54 3.39
N GLN A 26 -2.34 -0.17 2.12
CA GLN A 26 -3.18 -0.63 1.05
C GLN A 26 -3.02 -2.15 0.96
N ILE A 27 -4.13 -2.87 0.93
CA ILE A 27 -4.09 -4.32 0.77
C ILE A 27 -3.76 -4.64 -0.68
N ILE A 28 -2.74 -5.47 -0.89
CA ILE A 28 -2.37 -6.00 -2.21
C ILE A 28 -2.74 -7.47 -2.24
N ALA A 29 -3.52 -7.88 -3.24
CA ALA A 29 -3.83 -9.28 -3.51
C ALA A 29 -2.98 -9.80 -4.66
N LEU A 30 -2.01 -10.64 -4.36
CA LEU A 30 -1.21 -11.37 -5.35
C LEU A 30 -1.95 -12.64 -5.74
N LYS A 31 -2.38 -12.75 -7.00
CA LYS A 31 -3.03 -13.95 -7.53
C LYS A 31 -2.07 -14.71 -8.44
N ALA A 32 -1.98 -16.02 -8.29
CA ALA A 32 -1.15 -16.88 -9.14
C ALA A 32 -1.89 -18.17 -9.48
N ALA A 33 -1.56 -18.78 -10.61
CA ALA A 33 -2.05 -20.12 -10.93
C ALA A 33 -1.67 -21.14 -9.85
N ARG A 34 -0.49 -20.97 -9.22
CA ARG A 34 0.03 -21.88 -8.19
C ARG A 34 0.62 -21.12 -7.00
N LEU A 35 0.34 -21.58 -5.79
CA LEU A 35 0.98 -21.13 -4.54
C LEU A 35 1.63 -22.33 -3.86
N PHE A 36 2.93 -22.26 -3.57
CA PHE A 36 3.60 -23.27 -2.77
C PHE A 36 3.47 -22.93 -1.28
N ASP A 37 2.80 -23.80 -0.51
CA ASP A 37 2.75 -23.68 0.95
C ASP A 37 3.91 -24.47 1.57
N GLY A 38 4.93 -23.75 2.04
CA GLY A 38 6.10 -24.35 2.70
C GLY A 38 5.79 -25.10 4.00
N LYS A 39 4.65 -24.84 4.66
CA LYS A 39 4.24 -25.53 5.89
C LYS A 39 3.74 -26.94 5.60
N SER A 40 2.82 -27.07 4.65
CA SER A 40 2.26 -28.37 4.24
C SER A 40 3.10 -29.08 3.18
N ARG A 41 4.04 -28.37 2.53
CA ARG A 41 4.77 -28.82 1.33
C ARG A 41 3.83 -29.12 0.16
N ALA A 42 2.69 -28.43 0.10
CA ALA A 42 1.69 -28.61 -0.94
C ALA A 42 1.75 -27.48 -1.97
N LEU A 43 1.37 -27.81 -3.20
CA LEU A 43 1.18 -26.86 -4.27
C LEU A 43 -0.33 -26.63 -4.46
N ILE A 44 -0.77 -25.43 -4.09
CA ILE A 44 -2.16 -24.97 -4.08
C ILE A 44 -2.48 -24.33 -5.43
N GLN A 45 -3.60 -24.72 -6.05
CA GLN A 45 -4.08 -24.11 -7.30
C GLN A 45 -4.86 -22.83 -7.03
N ASN A 46 -4.77 -21.87 -7.95
CA ASN A 46 -5.45 -20.56 -7.87
C ASN A 46 -5.15 -19.82 -6.57
N GLY A 47 -3.87 -19.78 -6.19
CA GLY A 47 -3.43 -19.21 -4.93
C GLY A 47 -3.56 -17.69 -4.89
N VAL A 48 -3.94 -17.18 -3.73
CA VAL A 48 -4.01 -15.76 -3.40
C VAL A 48 -3.19 -15.49 -2.14
N VAL A 49 -2.41 -14.41 -2.15
CA VAL A 49 -1.71 -13.90 -0.97
C VAL A 49 -2.12 -12.44 -0.77
N LEU A 50 -2.65 -12.13 0.42
CA LEU A 50 -2.94 -10.75 0.83
C LEU A 50 -1.77 -10.18 1.60
N VAL A 51 -1.27 -9.04 1.12
CA VAL A 51 -0.20 -8.27 1.73
C VAL A 51 -0.77 -6.95 2.22
N GLN A 52 -0.48 -6.60 3.47
CA GLN A 52 -0.77 -5.30 4.05
C GLN A 52 0.55 -4.73 4.58
N GLY A 53 1.04 -3.68 3.91
CA GLY A 53 2.35 -3.10 4.19
C GLY A 53 3.49 -4.09 3.98
N ASP A 54 4.17 -4.44 5.08
CA ASP A 54 5.28 -5.39 5.10
C ASP A 54 4.87 -6.81 5.52
N LYS A 55 3.57 -7.10 5.68
CA LYS A 55 3.08 -8.38 6.22
C LYS A 55 2.16 -9.10 5.27
N ILE A 56 2.26 -10.43 5.27
CA ILE A 56 1.22 -11.31 4.72
C ILE A 56 0.14 -11.45 5.80
N VAL A 57 -1.10 -11.07 5.47
CA VAL A 57 -2.24 -11.14 6.40
C VAL A 57 -3.13 -12.37 6.15
N ASP A 58 -3.11 -12.94 4.94
CA ASP A 58 -3.77 -14.21 4.60
C ASP A 58 -3.17 -14.83 3.33
N ALA A 59 -3.28 -16.15 3.18
CA ALA A 59 -2.79 -16.90 2.01
C ALA A 59 -3.53 -18.24 1.79
N GLY A 60 -3.84 -18.57 0.53
CA GLY A 60 -4.50 -19.83 0.16
C GLY A 60 -5.36 -19.73 -1.11
N ALA A 61 -6.09 -20.80 -1.43
CA ALA A 61 -6.94 -20.85 -2.64
C ALA A 61 -8.29 -20.09 -2.50
N ASN A 62 -8.79 -19.91 -1.28
CA ASN A 62 -10.12 -19.36 -1.01
C ASN A 62 -10.07 -18.07 -0.19
N VAL A 63 -8.96 -17.33 -0.29
CA VAL A 63 -8.79 -16.07 0.44
C VAL A 63 -9.76 -15.03 -0.12
N ALA A 64 -10.53 -14.40 0.75
CA ALA A 64 -11.45 -13.34 0.38
C ALA A 64 -10.65 -12.07 0.06
N VAL A 65 -10.68 -11.64 -1.20
CA VAL A 65 -10.02 -10.40 -1.62
C VAL A 65 -10.92 -9.21 -1.32
N PRO A 66 -10.49 -8.24 -0.49
CA PRO A 66 -11.24 -7.02 -0.24
C PRO A 66 -11.48 -6.22 -1.54
N PRO A 67 -12.63 -5.54 -1.68
CA PRO A 67 -12.98 -4.82 -2.92
C PRO A 67 -12.06 -3.63 -3.24
N ASP A 68 -11.38 -3.08 -2.23
CA ASP A 68 -10.42 -1.97 -2.32
C ASP A 68 -8.96 -2.45 -2.44
N ALA A 69 -8.72 -3.76 -2.46
CA ALA A 69 -7.39 -4.30 -2.63
C ALA A 69 -6.85 -4.06 -4.04
N GLN A 70 -5.57 -3.68 -4.13
CA GLN A 70 -4.85 -3.70 -5.40
C GLN A 70 -4.61 -5.14 -5.82
N VAL A 71 -5.21 -5.56 -6.93
CA VAL A 71 -5.00 -6.92 -7.46
C VAL A 71 -3.82 -6.94 -8.42
N ILE A 72 -2.87 -7.83 -8.17
CA ILE A 72 -1.77 -8.16 -9.08
C ILE A 72 -1.96 -9.60 -9.53
N ASP A 73 -2.29 -9.79 -10.81
CA ASP A 73 -2.40 -11.11 -11.42
C ASP A 73 -1.05 -11.53 -12.01
N LEU A 74 -0.49 -12.61 -11.47
CA LEU A 74 0.79 -13.18 -11.90
C LEU A 74 0.62 -14.23 -13.02
N GLY A 75 -0.62 -14.51 -13.44
CA GLY A 75 -0.91 -15.47 -14.51
C GLY A 75 -0.49 -16.90 -14.16
N ASP A 76 0.14 -17.60 -15.11
CA ASP A 76 0.61 -18.99 -14.97
C ASP A 76 1.91 -19.11 -14.15
N ALA A 77 2.11 -18.24 -13.16
CA ALA A 77 3.25 -18.28 -12.26
C ALA A 77 3.02 -19.23 -11.07
N THR A 78 4.14 -19.63 -10.45
CA THR A 78 4.15 -20.17 -9.09
C THR A 78 4.64 -19.08 -8.14
N LEU A 79 3.85 -18.76 -7.13
CA LEU A 79 4.27 -17.95 -5.98
C LEU A 79 4.76 -18.90 -4.87
N SER A 80 5.97 -18.68 -4.35
CA SER A 80 6.65 -19.61 -3.43
C SER A 80 7.26 -18.91 -2.23
#